data_AF-A0AA35LMR0-F1
#
_entry.id   AF-A0AA35LMR0-F1
#
_cell.length_a   1.000
_cell.length_b   1.000
_cell.length_c   1.000
_cell.angle_alpha   90.00
_cell.angle_beta   90.00
_cell.angle_gamma   90.00
#
_symmetry.space_group_name_H-M   'P 1'
#
loop_
_entity.id
_entity.type
_entity.pdbx_description
1 polymer ?
#
loop_
_entity_poly.entity_id
_entity_poly.type
_entity_poly.pdbx_seq_one_letter_code
_entity_poly.pdbx_strand_id
1 'polypeptide(L)'
;MNTQALQDPIKQDCFHTTHKDHLLSDFPDKTEEHRTKLKTSIIAACEQTIGYQTKKHQDWFDENDDEIEHIIDKKRKAFQIWQRDRNCATKKKNNAKAEVQRTRQLKKHLVDKKAQECLADTHDAQFL
;
A
#
# COMPACT_ATOMS: atom_id res chain seq x y z
N MET A 1 -8.99 22.54 -12.68
CA MET A 1 -9.07 23.79 -13.46
C MET A 1 -8.96 24.95 -12.50
N ASN A 2 -8.12 25.94 -12.80
CA ASN A 2 -7.88 27.09 -11.92
C ASN A 2 -8.99 28.15 -12.11
N THR A 3 -10.16 27.92 -11.54
CA THR A 3 -11.33 28.80 -11.73
C THR A 3 -11.15 30.19 -11.11
N GLN A 4 -10.20 30.36 -10.18
CA GLN A 4 -9.82 31.67 -9.64
C GLN A 4 -9.20 32.57 -10.72
N ALA A 5 -8.56 31.98 -11.73
CA ALA A 5 -8.00 32.75 -12.84
C ALA A 5 -9.08 33.41 -13.72
N LEU A 6 -10.35 32.97 -13.66
CA LEU A 6 -11.46 33.62 -14.37
C LEU A 6 -11.97 34.91 -13.68
N GLN A 7 -11.44 35.27 -12.50
CA GLN A 7 -11.72 36.56 -11.88
C GLN A 7 -11.00 37.72 -12.60
N ASP A 8 -10.00 37.40 -13.42
CA ASP A 8 -9.30 38.36 -14.27
C ASP A 8 -10.16 38.66 -15.51
N PRO A 9 -10.59 39.92 -15.72
CA PRO A 9 -11.43 40.31 -16.86
C PRO A 9 -10.82 39.92 -18.21
N ILE A 10 -9.49 39.94 -18.33
CA ILE A 10 -8.79 39.61 -19.59
C ILE A 10 -8.94 38.12 -19.89
N LYS A 11 -8.81 37.27 -18.87
CA LYS A 11 -8.95 35.82 -19.01
C LYS A 11 -10.40 35.42 -19.23
N GLN A 12 -11.34 36.16 -18.63
CA GLN A 12 -12.76 35.99 -18.86
C GLN A 12 -13.13 36.32 -20.32
N ASP A 13 -12.65 37.46 -20.84
CA ASP A 13 -12.88 37.83 -22.23
C ASP A 13 -12.25 36.81 -23.20
N CYS A 14 -11.01 36.39 -22.97
CA CYS A 14 -10.39 35.32 -23.74
C CYS A 14 -11.22 34.04 -23.72
N PHE A 15 -11.73 33.63 -22.55
CA PHE A 15 -12.58 32.45 -22.45
C PHE A 15 -13.86 32.58 -23.28
N HIS A 16 -14.52 33.74 -23.22
CA HIS A 16 -15.73 33.98 -24.00
C HIS A 16 -15.46 34.00 -25.51
N THR A 17 -14.35 34.60 -25.96
CA THR A 17 -13.95 34.60 -27.38
C THR A 17 -13.65 33.18 -27.85
N THR A 18 -12.80 32.44 -27.14
CA THR A 18 -12.41 31.07 -27.49
C THR A 18 -13.60 30.11 -27.46
N HIS A 19 -14.47 30.20 -26.45
CA HIS A 19 -15.69 29.39 -26.38
C HIS A 19 -16.65 29.67 -27.55
N LYS A 20 -16.76 30.94 -27.96
CA LYS A 20 -17.58 31.33 -29.12
C LYS A 20 -17.02 30.78 -30.43
N ASP A 21 -15.70 30.77 -30.59
CA ASP A 21 -15.04 30.20 -31.78
C ASP A 21 -15.17 28.67 -31.85
N HIS A 22 -15.31 28.00 -30.70
CA HIS A 22 -15.52 26.56 -30.59
C HIS A 22 -17.00 26.13 -30.60
N LEU A 23 -17.95 27.07 -30.69
CA LEU A 23 -19.36 26.77 -30.85
C LEU A 23 -19.68 26.62 -32.34
N LEU A 24 -20.23 25.47 -32.72
CA LEU A 24 -20.74 25.25 -34.08
C LEU A 24 -21.97 26.13 -34.32
N SER A 25 -22.00 26.83 -35.46
CA SER A 25 -23.11 27.74 -35.84
C SER A 25 -24.43 27.02 -36.14
N ASP A 26 -24.37 25.71 -36.42
CA ASP A 26 -25.54 24.91 -36.77
C ASP A 26 -25.90 23.96 -35.62
N PHE A 27 -27.16 24.00 -35.20
CA PHE A 27 -27.73 23.13 -34.17
C PHE A 27 -28.42 21.91 -34.83
N PRO A 28 -27.80 20.72 -34.87
CA PRO A 28 -28.44 19.53 -35.41
C PRO A 28 -29.40 18.87 -34.39
N ASP A 29 -30.39 18.16 -34.91
CA ASP A 29 -31.55 17.53 -34.24
C ASP A 29 -31.22 16.41 -33.22
N LYS A 30 -29.93 16.11 -32.97
CA LYS A 30 -29.47 15.04 -32.09
C LYS A 30 -28.89 15.57 -30.77
N THR A 31 -29.71 15.52 -29.72
CA THR A 31 -29.46 16.13 -28.40
C THR A 31 -28.20 15.64 -27.68
N GLU A 32 -27.88 14.35 -27.72
CA GLU A 32 -26.72 13.78 -26.98
C GLU A 32 -25.37 14.06 -27.66
N GLU A 33 -25.34 14.06 -28.99
CA GLU A 33 -24.14 14.46 -29.76
C GLU A 33 -23.83 15.95 -29.52
N HIS A 34 -24.86 16.80 -29.48
CA HIS A 34 -24.73 18.21 -29.16
C HIS A 34 -24.21 18.44 -27.73
N ARG A 35 -24.79 17.73 -26.75
CA ARG A 35 -24.34 17.82 -25.35
C ARG A 35 -22.88 17.45 -25.18
N THR A 36 -22.44 16.39 -25.87
CA THR A 36 -21.05 15.95 -25.82
C THR A 36 -20.13 16.98 -26.46
N LYS A 37 -20.49 17.51 -27.64
CA LYS A 37 -19.71 18.57 -28.32
C LYS A 37 -19.60 19.85 -27.49
N LEU A 38 -20.70 20.27 -26.87
CA LEU A 38 -20.71 21.44 -25.96
C LEU A 38 -19.78 21.23 -24.76
N LYS A 39 -19.86 20.06 -24.11
CA LYS A 39 -18.95 19.72 -23.00
C LYS A 39 -17.49 19.77 -23.46
N THR A 40 -17.17 19.19 -24.60
CA THR A 40 -15.79 19.18 -25.13
C THR A 40 -15.31 20.59 -25.45
N SER A 41 -16.16 21.43 -26.06
CA SER A 41 -15.85 22.83 -26.37
C SER A 41 -15.56 23.65 -25.11
N ILE A 42 -16.38 23.50 -24.06
CA ILE A 42 -16.15 24.15 -22.76
C ILE A 42 -14.83 23.68 -22.13
N ILE A 43 -14.55 22.38 -22.16
CA ILE A 43 -13.32 21.83 -21.58
C ILE A 43 -12.09 22.35 -22.33
N ALA A 44 -12.12 22.39 -23.66
CA ALA A 44 -11.04 22.91 -24.49
C ALA A 44 -10.80 24.41 -24.24
N ALA A 45 -11.87 25.21 -24.18
CA ALA A 45 -11.75 26.64 -23.87
C ALA A 45 -11.18 26.86 -22.45
N CYS A 46 -11.60 26.08 -21.46
CA CYS A 46 -11.05 26.12 -20.11
C CYS A 46 -9.57 25.72 -20.08
N GLU A 47 -9.19 24.66 -20.79
CA GLU A 47 -7.79 24.22 -20.88
C GLU A 47 -6.91 25.31 -21.51
N GLN A 48 -7.37 25.95 -22.59
CA GLN A 48 -6.62 26.97 -23.30
C GLN A 48 -6.49 28.29 -22.51
N THR A 49 -7.49 28.64 -21.70
CA THR A 49 -7.55 29.96 -21.04
C THR A 49 -7.02 29.97 -19.61
N ILE A 50 -7.34 28.95 -18.82
CA ILE A 50 -6.99 28.87 -17.40
C ILE A 50 -6.11 27.68 -17.05
N GLY A 51 -5.91 26.76 -17.98
CA GLY A 51 -5.05 25.59 -17.82
C GLY A 51 -5.52 24.62 -16.74
N TYR A 52 -4.72 23.58 -16.55
CA TYR A 52 -4.90 22.63 -15.45
C TYR A 52 -4.20 23.15 -14.20
N GLN A 53 -4.93 23.10 -13.08
CA GLN A 53 -4.30 23.21 -11.78
C GLN A 53 -3.79 21.81 -11.44
N THR A 54 -2.47 21.65 -11.38
CA THR A 54 -1.86 20.50 -10.70
C THR A 54 -2.25 20.62 -9.24
N LYS A 55 -3.16 19.75 -8.77
CA LYS A 55 -3.28 19.53 -7.34
C LYS A 55 -1.90 19.07 -6.89
N LYS A 56 -1.25 19.82 -5.99
CA LYS A 56 -0.27 19.17 -5.11
C LYS A 56 -1.07 18.04 -4.48
N HIS A 57 -0.62 16.81 -4.68
CA HIS A 57 -1.08 15.69 -3.87
C HIS A 57 -0.77 16.12 -2.42
N GLN A 58 -1.78 16.67 -1.75
CA GLN A 58 -1.98 16.49 -0.33
C GLN A 58 -2.87 15.27 -0.27
N ASP A 59 -2.27 14.10 -0.52
CA ASP A 59 -2.96 12.89 -0.08
C ASP A 59 -2.84 12.94 1.45
N TRP A 60 -3.93 12.63 2.18
CA TRP A 60 -3.96 12.66 3.66
C TRP A 60 -2.84 11.85 4.33
N PHE A 61 -2.10 11.07 3.56
CA PHE A 61 -0.96 10.27 3.97
C PHE A 61 0.34 11.08 4.06
N ASP A 62 0.54 12.09 3.21
CA ASP A 62 1.81 12.84 3.15
C ASP A 62 2.09 13.63 4.45
N GLU A 63 1.05 14.08 5.15
CA GLU A 63 1.18 14.78 6.44
C GLU A 63 1.55 13.84 7.60
N ASN A 64 1.33 12.52 7.44
CA ASN A 64 1.55 11.52 8.49
C ASN A 64 2.88 10.76 8.33
N ASP A 65 3.57 10.92 7.20
CA ASP A 65 4.79 10.18 6.90
C ASP A 65 5.88 10.43 7.95
N ASP A 66 6.08 11.68 8.36
CA ASP A 66 7.07 12.03 9.39
C ASP A 66 6.77 11.39 10.76
N GLU A 67 5.49 11.35 11.15
CA GLU A 67 5.07 10.74 12.42
C GLU A 67 5.19 9.22 12.37
N ILE A 68 4.83 8.61 11.24
CA ILE A 68 4.97 7.17 11.00
C ILE A 68 6.45 6.77 11.02
N GLU A 69 7.32 7.50 10.34
CA GLU A 69 8.76 7.25 10.34
C GLU A 69 9.36 7.35 11.75
N HIS A 70 8.97 8.37 12.52
CA HIS A 70 9.43 8.55 13.89
C HIS A 70 9.03 7.37 14.81
N ILE A 71 7.79 6.88 14.70
CA ILE A 71 7.31 5.74 15.48
C ILE A 71 8.07 4.46 15.07
N ILE A 72 8.27 4.24 13.78
CA ILE A 72 9.03 3.09 13.26
C ILE A 72 10.46 3.11 13.80
N ASP A 73 11.11 4.26 13.80
CA ASP A 73 12.49 4.39 14.28
C ASP A 73 12.61 4.20 15.79
N LYS A 74 11.66 4.73 16.57
CA LYS A 74 11.58 4.43 18.01
C LYS A 74 11.46 2.94 18.27
N LYS A 75 10.56 2.24 17.54
CA LYS A 75 10.38 0.79 17.67
C LYS A 75 11.65 0.03 17.29
N ARG A 76 12.32 0.41 16.19
CA ARG A 76 13.59 -0.20 15.76
C ARG A 76 14.69 -0.02 16.81
N LYS A 77 14.86 1.19 17.35
CA LYS A 77 15.85 1.47 18.41
C LYS A 77 15.58 0.64 19.67
N ALA A 78 14.33 0.61 20.13
CA ALA A 78 13.94 -0.21 21.28
C ALA A 78 14.21 -1.70 21.04
N PHE A 79 13.91 -2.20 19.84
CA PHE A 79 14.19 -3.58 19.47
C PHE A 79 15.70 -3.89 19.44
N GLN A 80 16.53 -3.00 18.88
CA GLN A 80 17.98 -3.17 18.87
C GLN A 80 18.58 -3.19 20.29
N ILE A 81 18.11 -2.30 21.17
CA ILE A 81 18.52 -2.27 22.59
C ILE A 81 18.11 -3.59 23.25
N TRP A 82 16.85 -3.98 23.09
CA TRP A 82 16.37 -5.26 23.60
C TRP A 82 17.21 -6.41 23.07
N GLN A 83 17.55 -6.45 21.78
CA GLN A 83 18.33 -7.51 21.14
C GLN A 83 19.76 -7.60 21.70
N ARG A 84 20.40 -6.47 21.99
CA ARG A 84 21.74 -6.40 22.60
C ARG A 84 21.75 -6.76 24.08
N ASP A 85 20.63 -6.63 24.78
CA ASP A 85 20.53 -7.04 26.18
C ASP A 85 20.62 -8.58 26.33
N ARG A 86 21.77 -9.04 26.87
CA ARG A 86 22.06 -10.44 27.22
C ARG A 86 21.35 -10.89 28.50
N ASN A 87 20.91 -9.96 29.33
CA ASN A 87 20.31 -10.22 30.64
C ASN A 87 18.78 -10.21 30.64
N CYS A 88 18.15 -9.90 29.50
CA CYS A 88 16.70 -9.93 29.36
C CYS A 88 16.09 -11.26 29.84
N ALA A 89 15.35 -11.19 30.95
CA ALA A 89 14.73 -12.35 31.59
C ALA A 89 13.79 -13.11 30.65
N THR A 90 13.03 -12.39 29.83
CA THR A 90 12.12 -12.97 28.84
C THR A 90 12.87 -13.79 27.79
N LYS A 91 14.01 -13.30 27.29
CA LYS A 91 14.85 -14.06 26.35
C LYS A 91 15.43 -15.30 27.00
N LYS A 92 15.97 -15.19 28.21
CA LYS A 92 16.52 -16.34 28.95
C LYS A 92 15.45 -17.42 29.15
N LYS A 93 14.23 -17.03 29.54
CA LYS A 93 13.09 -17.93 29.67
C LYS A 93 12.71 -18.60 28.34
N ASN A 94 12.67 -17.84 27.25
CA ASN A 94 12.33 -18.38 25.93
C ASN A 94 13.40 -19.36 25.42
N ASN A 95 14.68 -19.05 25.63
CA ASN A 95 15.78 -19.95 25.28
C ASN A 95 15.72 -21.25 26.09
N ALA A 96 15.50 -21.17 27.41
CA ALA A 96 15.34 -22.35 28.25
C ALA A 96 14.16 -23.23 27.80
N LYS A 97 13.02 -22.62 27.46
CA LYS A 97 11.87 -23.35 26.88
C LYS A 97 12.23 -24.03 25.56
N ALA A 98 12.94 -23.34 24.67
CA ALA A 98 13.36 -23.89 23.39
C ALA A 98 14.32 -25.07 23.56
N GLU A 99 15.23 -25.01 24.53
CA GLU A 99 16.15 -26.10 24.86
C GLU A 99 15.41 -27.33 25.38
N VAL A 100 14.51 -27.15 26.35
CA VAL A 100 13.64 -28.25 26.85
C VAL A 100 12.84 -28.88 25.71
N GLN A 101 12.32 -28.06 24.79
CA GLN A 101 11.58 -28.54 23.63
C GLN A 101 12.44 -29.40 22.70
N ARG A 102 13.68 -28.98 22.41
CA ARG A 102 14.64 -29.76 21.60
C ARG A 102 14.95 -31.09 22.27
N THR A 103 15.20 -31.09 23.59
CA THR A 103 15.44 -32.33 24.33
C THR A 103 14.24 -33.28 24.26
N ARG A 104 13.01 -32.75 24.36
CA ARG A 104 11.80 -33.56 24.23
C ARG A 104 11.66 -34.18 22.83
N GLN A 105 11.94 -33.41 21.78
CA GLN A 105 11.90 -33.89 20.40
C GLN A 105 12.94 -34.98 20.15
N LEU A 106 14.17 -34.78 20.64
CA LEU A 106 15.23 -35.79 20.55
C LEU A 106 14.82 -37.08 21.26
N LYS A 107 14.29 -36.99 22.50
CA LYS A 107 13.80 -38.16 23.24
C LYS A 107 12.70 -38.89 22.48
N LYS A 108 11.73 -38.16 21.94
CA LYS A 108 10.65 -38.76 21.13
C LYS A 108 11.23 -39.53 19.94
N HIS A 109 12.14 -38.90 19.18
CA HIS A 109 12.78 -39.54 18.03
C HIS A 109 13.52 -40.82 18.41
N LEU A 110 14.25 -40.82 19.53
CA LEU A 110 14.95 -42.02 20.01
C LEU A 110 13.99 -43.16 20.35
N VAL A 111 12.87 -42.84 21.02
CA VAL A 111 11.83 -43.83 21.33
C VAL A 111 11.18 -44.38 20.06
N ASP A 112 10.81 -43.50 19.13
CA ASP A 112 10.20 -43.88 17.85
C ASP A 112 11.14 -44.80 17.04
N LYS A 113 12.44 -44.47 16.99
CA LYS A 113 13.46 -45.32 16.35
C LYS A 113 13.55 -46.69 17.02
N LYS A 114 13.59 -46.73 18.36
CA LYS A 114 13.70 -48.00 19.08
C LYS A 114 12.47 -48.89 18.88
N ALA A 115 11.29 -48.29 18.81
CA ALA A 115 10.07 -49.02 18.49
C ALA A 115 10.11 -49.64 17.09
N GLN A 116 10.64 -48.90 16.10
CA GLN A 116 10.82 -49.44 14.73
C GLN A 116 11.80 -50.62 14.70
N GLU A 117 12.92 -50.54 15.41
CA GLU A 117 13.88 -51.65 15.53
C GLU A 117 13.20 -52.90 16.10
N CYS A 118 12.47 -52.78 17.22
CA CYS A 118 11.78 -53.92 17.82
C CYS A 118 10.73 -54.54 16.89
N LEU A 119 10.03 -53.70 16.10
CA LEU A 119 9.04 -54.18 15.12
C LEU A 119 9.71 -54.93 13.96
N ALA A 120 10.88 -54.48 13.51
CA ALA A 120 11.67 -55.15 12.47
C ALA A 120 12.19 -56.51 12.96
N ASP A 121 12.74 -56.57 14.18
CA ASP A 121 13.24 -57.81 14.79
C ASP A 121 12.12 -58.86 14.95
N THR A 122 10.89 -58.43 15.26
CA THR A 122 9.73 -59.34 15.32
C THR A 122 9.27 -59.84 13.96
N HIS A 123 9.48 -59.08 12.88
CA HIS A 123 9.17 -59.53 11.53
C HIS A 123 10.19 -60.55 11.03
N ASP A 124 11.47 -60.37 11.30
CA ASP A 124 12.52 -61.31 10.90
C ASP A 124 12.42 -62.66 11.64
N ALA A 125 11.94 -62.65 12.90
CA ALA A 125 11.69 -63.87 13.68
C ALA A 125 10.47 -64.70 13.23
N GLN A 126 9.62 -64.17 12.34
CA GLN A 126 8.48 -64.90 11.76
C GLN A 126 8.81 -65.63 10.44
N PHE A 127 10.01 -65.41 9.88
CA PHE A 127 10.48 -66.02 8.63
C PHE A 127 11.60 -67.06 8.82
N LEU A 128 11.85 -67.51 10.05
CA LEU A 128 12.70 -68.66 10.42
C LEU A 128 11.85 -69.74 11.09
#